data_AF-A0A841M0H9-F1
#
_entry.id   AF-A0A841M0H9-F1
#
_cell.length_a   1.000
_cell.length_b   1.000
_cell.length_c   1.000
_cell.angle_alpha   90.00
_cell.angle_beta   90.00
_cell.angle_gamma   90.00
#
_symmetry.space_group_name_H-M   'P 1'
#
loop_
_entity.id
_entity.type
_entity.pdbx_description
1 polymer ?
#
loop_
_entity_poly.entity_id
_entity_poly.type
_entity_poly.pdbx_seq_one_letter_code
_entity_poly.pdbx_strand_id
1 'polypeptide(L)' 'MKEKSRKRPGSKIIKTINRAAIPPSQRLMQKPNISIEQAQLILYQNGINIEKDDVAKVLELMYQLANLIVNQNFKK' A
#
# COMPACT_ATOMS: atom_id res chain seq x y z
N MET A 1 -19.07 -15.38 41.20
CA MET A 1 -20.08 -16.28 40.59
C MET A 1 -19.53 -16.79 39.27
N LYS A 2 -19.44 -18.12 39.06
CA LYS A 2 -19.01 -18.70 37.77
C LYS A 2 -20.24 -18.86 36.86
N GLU A 3 -20.28 -18.13 35.75
CA GLU A 3 -21.30 -18.32 34.72
C GLU A 3 -21.18 -19.72 34.12
N LYS A 4 -22.19 -20.56 34.36
CA LYS A 4 -22.30 -21.88 33.74
C LYS A 4 -22.95 -21.71 32.37
N SER A 5 -22.15 -21.70 31.30
CA SER A 5 -22.68 -21.75 29.93
C SER A 5 -23.43 -23.07 29.70
N ARG A 6 -24.76 -23.04 29.67
CA ARG A 6 -25.58 -24.22 29.33
C ARG A 6 -25.54 -24.45 27.82
N LYS A 7 -25.00 -25.61 27.39
CA LYS A 7 -25.10 -26.07 26.00
C LYS A 7 -26.32 -26.96 25.81
N ARG A 8 -27.03 -26.78 24.69
CA ARG A 8 -28.14 -27.66 24.32
C ARG A 8 -27.59 -29.03 23.89
N PRO A 9 -28.20 -30.15 24.31
CA PRO A 9 -27.78 -31.47 23.85
C PRO A 9 -27.95 -31.55 22.32
N GLY A 10 -26.89 -31.96 21.62
CA GLY A 10 -26.84 -32.04 20.15
C GLY A 10 -26.19 -30.85 19.44
N SER A 11 -25.88 -29.74 20.11
CA SER A 11 -25.18 -28.63 19.44
C SER A 11 -23.70 -28.95 19.22
N LYS A 12 -23.28 -29.16 17.97
CA LYS A 12 -21.85 -29.23 17.62
C LYS A 12 -21.24 -27.84 17.79
N ILE A 13 -20.17 -27.74 18.59
CA ILE A 13 -19.36 -26.53 18.69
C ILE A 13 -18.56 -26.44 17.39
N ILE A 14 -19.02 -25.64 16.44
CA ILE A 14 -18.22 -25.31 15.27
C ILE A 14 -17.17 -24.31 15.74
N LYS A 15 -16.00 -24.79 16.15
CA LYS A 15 -14.82 -23.93 16.29
C LYS A 15 -14.45 -23.52 14.86
N THR A 16 -14.80 -22.32 14.44
CA THR A 16 -14.29 -21.76 13.19
C THR A 16 -12.79 -21.51 13.39
N ILE A 17 -11.96 -22.49 13.04
CA ILE A 17 -10.49 -22.41 13.18
C ILE A 17 -9.88 -21.45 12.15
N ASN A 18 -10.66 -20.97 11.19
CA ASN A 18 -10.12 -20.19 10.08
C ASN A 18 -10.46 -18.70 10.20
N ARG A 19 -10.02 -18.03 11.28
CA ARG A 19 -9.61 -16.63 11.09
C ARG A 19 -8.24 -16.70 10.43
N ALA A 20 -8.23 -16.92 9.12
CA ALA A 20 -7.08 -16.52 8.32
C ALA A 20 -6.92 -15.03 8.61
N ALA A 21 -5.93 -14.67 9.43
CA ALA A 21 -5.55 -13.28 9.61
C ALA A 21 -5.21 -12.80 8.21
N ILE A 22 -6.10 -12.01 7.60
CA ILE A 22 -5.79 -11.28 6.38
C ILE A 22 -4.54 -10.49 6.77
N PRO A 23 -3.36 -10.79 6.19
CA PRO A 23 -2.15 -10.07 6.56
C PRO A 23 -2.49 -8.59 6.38
N PRO A 24 -2.12 -7.72 7.34
CA PRO A 24 -2.36 -6.29 7.19
C PRO A 24 -1.81 -5.95 5.82
N SER A 25 -2.66 -5.46 4.92
CA SER A 25 -2.25 -5.07 3.58
C SER A 25 -1.03 -4.18 3.76
N GLN A 26 0.16 -4.75 3.58
CA GLN A 26 1.39 -4.00 3.57
C GLN A 26 1.13 -3.13 2.35
N ARG A 27 0.71 -1.89 2.61
CA ARG A 27 0.86 -0.82 1.65
C ARG A 27 2.36 -0.81 1.46
N LEU A 28 2.80 -1.59 0.47
CA LEU A 28 4.04 -1.40 -0.23
C LEU A 28 3.88 0.03 -0.73
N MET A 29 4.26 1.00 0.11
CA MET A 29 4.76 2.26 -0.38
C MET A 29 6.02 1.80 -1.10
N GLN A 30 5.81 1.37 -2.34
CA GLN A 30 6.86 0.86 -3.19
C GLN A 30 7.86 1.99 -3.19
N LYS A 31 9.05 1.71 -2.64
CA LYS A 31 10.14 2.68 -2.76
C LYS A 31 10.25 2.95 -4.26
N PRO A 32 10.27 4.24 -4.67
CA PRO A 32 10.49 4.54 -6.07
C PRO A 32 11.75 3.80 -6.51
N ASN A 33 11.66 3.07 -7.63
CA ASN A 33 12.80 2.32 -8.17
C ASN A 33 13.95 3.23 -8.64
N ILE A 34 13.72 4.54 -8.68
CA ILE A 34 14.61 5.57 -9.21
C ILE A 34 15.08 6.45 -8.04
N SER A 35 16.38 6.68 -7.94
CA SER A 35 16.94 7.62 -6.96
C SER A 35 16.72 9.08 -7.41
N ILE A 36 16.73 10.02 -6.45
CA ILE A 36 16.59 11.46 -6.77
C ILE A 36 17.70 11.91 -7.74
N GLU A 37 18.91 11.38 -7.60
CA GLU A 37 20.04 11.70 -8.48
C GLU A 37 19.83 11.19 -9.91
N GLN A 38 19.28 9.98 -10.06
CA GLN A 38 18.93 9.44 -11.37
C GLN A 38 17.81 10.26 -12.02
N ALA A 39 16.79 10.66 -11.25
CA ALA A 39 15.73 11.51 -11.76
C ALA A 39 16.25 12.89 -12.18
N GLN A 40 17.16 13.48 -11.41
CA GLN A 40 17.80 14.74 -11.77
C GLN A 40 18.59 14.61 -13.08
N LEU A 41 19.34 13.52 -13.26
CA LEU A 41 20.07 13.26 -14.50
C LEU A 41 19.13 13.14 -15.71
N ILE A 42 18.02 12.42 -15.57
CA ILE A 42 17.01 12.27 -16.64
C ILE A 42 16.37 13.61 -16.99
N LEU A 43 15.99 14.41 -15.99
CA LEU A 43 15.41 15.74 -16.21
C LEU A 43 16.41 16.68 -16.90
N TYR A 44 17.67 16.63 -16.47
CA TYR A 44 18.74 17.39 -17.09
C TYR A 44 18.97 17.00 -18.56
N GLN A 45 18.96 15.70 -18.88
CA GLN A 45 19.04 15.20 -20.26
C GLN A 45 17.88 15.69 -21.14
N ASN A 46 16.71 15.93 -20.54
CA ASN A 46 15.55 16.51 -21.21
C ASN A 46 15.57 18.05 -21.25
N GLY A 47 16.68 18.69 -20.85
CA GLY A 47 16.86 20.14 -20.87
C GLY A 47 16.25 20.87 -19.67
N ILE A 48 15.82 20.15 -18.64
CA ILE A 48 15.17 20.72 -17.45
C ILE A 48 16.19 20.71 -16.29
N ASN A 49 16.73 21.89 -15.97
CA ASN A 49 17.69 22.04 -14.88
C ASN A 49 16.96 22.46 -13.59
N ILE A 50 16.87 21.53 -12.64
CA ILE A 50 16.13 21.70 -11.37
C ILE A 50 17.03 21.31 -10.20
N GLU A 51 16.87 22.00 -9.07
CA GLU A 51 17.55 21.68 -7.81
C GLU A 51 17.04 20.37 -7.20
N LYS A 52 17.90 19.70 -6.40
CA LYS A 52 17.60 18.36 -5.85
C LYS A 52 16.28 18.32 -5.06
N ASP A 53 15.98 19.37 -4.30
CA ASP A 53 14.78 19.43 -3.46
C ASP A 53 13.50 19.49 -4.29
N ASP A 54 13.54 20.16 -5.44
CA ASP A 54 12.40 20.26 -6.34
C ASP A 54 12.23 18.99 -7.18
N VAL A 55 13.32 18.30 -7.54
CA VAL A 55 13.26 16.95 -8.15
C VAL A 55 12.53 15.96 -7.23
N ALA A 56 12.77 16.05 -5.91
CA ALA A 56 12.08 15.20 -4.94
C ALA A 56 10.56 15.42 -4.94
N LYS A 57 10.12 16.68 -4.97
CA LYS A 57 8.69 17.04 -5.05
C LYS A 57 8.06 16.55 -6.36
N VAL A 58 8.77 16.71 -7.48
CA VAL A 58 8.30 16.24 -8.79
C VAL A 58 8.11 14.73 -8.78
N LEU A 59 9.08 13.98 -8.27
CA LEU A 59 9.00 12.53 -8.12
C LEU A 59 7.80 12.11 -7.26
N GLU A 60 7.57 12.79 -6.14
CA GLU A 60 6.44 12.51 -5.26
C GLU A 60 5.10 12.72 -5.97
N LEU A 61 4.95 13.85 -6.68
CA LEU A 61 3.75 14.14 -7.47
C LEU A 61 3.52 13.11 -8.57
N MET A 62 4.56 12.72 -9.31
CA MET A 62 4.45 11.69 -10.35
C MET A 62 3.98 10.35 -9.78
N TYR A 63 4.47 9.97 -8.59
CA TYR A 63 4.06 8.74 -7.93
C TYR A 63 2.60 8.79 -7.45
N GLN A 64 2.16 9.93 -6.90
CA GLN A 64 0.76 10.14 -6.54
C GLN A 64 -0.15 10.05 -7.77
N LEU A 65 0.24 10.67 -8.87
CA LEU A 65 -0.50 10.64 -10.13
C LEU A 65 -0.61 9.21 -10.69
N ALA A 66 0.49 8.46 -10.71
CA ALA A 66 0.50 7.08 -11.16
C ALA A 66 -0.44 6.20 -10.32
N ASN A 67 -0.42 6.37 -8.99
CA ASN A 67 -1.35 5.66 -8.12
C ASN A 67 -2.82 6.01 -8.39
N LEU A 68 -3.11 7.28 -8.65
CA LEU A 68 -4.46 7.73 -8.98
C LEU A 68 -4.94 7.07 -10.27
N ILE A 69 -4.12 7.11 -11.33
CA ILE A 69 -4.41 6.47 -12.62
C ILE A 69 -4.65 4.96 -12.44
N VAL A 70 -3.80 4.29 -11.65
CA VAL A 70 -3.95 2.84 -11.40
C VAL A 70 -5.25 2.53 -10.68
N ASN A 71 -5.56 3.31 -9.63
CA ASN A 71 -6.79 3.12 -8.87
C ASN A 71 -8.03 3.40 -9.72
N GLN A 72 -8.02 4.43 -10.55
CA GLN A 72 -9.15 4.78 -11.43
C GLN A 72 -9.40 3.73 -12.51
N ASN A 73 -8.34 3.19 -13.13
CA ASN A 73 -8.50 2.34 -14.31
C ASN A 73 -8.57 0.85 -13.99
N PHE A 74 -7.93 0.39 -12.91
CA PHE A 74 -7.75 -1.05 -12.65
C PHE A 74 -8.36 -1.54 -11.33
N LYS A 75 -8.66 -0.65 -10.38
CA LYS A 75 -9.34 -1.02 -9.13
C LYS A 75 -10.82 -0.60 -9.20
N LYS A 76 -11.65 -1.46 -9.80
CA LYS A 76 -13.10 -1.41 -9.66
C LYS A 76 -13.54 -2.12 -8.38
#